data_AF-A0A7L2Y196-F1
#
_entry.id   AF-A0A7L2Y196-F1
#
_cell.length_a   1.000
_cell.length_b   1.000
_cell.length_c   1.000
_cell.angle_alpha   90.00
_cell.angle_beta   90.00
_cell.angle_gamma   90.00
#
_symmetry.space_group_name_H-M   'P 1'
#
loop_
_entity.id
_entity.type
_entity.pdbx_description
1 polymer ?
#
loop_
_entity_poly.entity_id
_entity_poly.type
_entity_poly.pdbx_seq_one_letter_code
_entity_poly.pdbx_strand_id
1 'polypeptide(L)'
;QVLSVTNNTDCAKLLEEIKCAHCSPHAQNLFHSPEKGETPEKELMLPYLCKDYCKEFYYTCRGHIPGFLQTTADEFCYYYARKDGGVCFPDFPRKQVRGPASNSLDHMEEYDKEEEISRKHKHNCFCIQEVVSGLRQPVGAVHCGDGSHRLFILEKEGYVKIFTPEGDILKEPFLDIHKLVQSGIKGGDERGLLSLAFHPNYKKNGKLYVSYTTNQERWAIGPHDHILRVVEYTVSRKNPHQVDMRTARVFLEVAELHRKHLGGQLLFGPDGFLYIFLGDGMITLDDMEEMDGLSDFTGSVLRLDVNTDLCNVPYSIPRSNPHFNSTNQPPEIFAHGLHNPGRCAVDRHPTDVNINLTILCSDSNGKNRSSARILQIIKGKDYESEPSLLEFKPFSSGSLVGGFVYRGCQSERLYGSYVFGDRNGYVL
;
A
#
# COMPACT_ATOMS: atom_id res chain seq x y z
N GLN A 1 -9.78 28.99 4.25
CA GLN A 1 -10.19 29.23 5.66
C GLN A 1 -11.70 29.06 5.91
N VAL A 2 -12.50 28.43 5.03
CA VAL A 2 -13.97 28.28 5.23
C VAL A 2 -14.40 26.86 5.64
N LEU A 3 -13.52 25.86 5.65
CA LEU A 3 -13.87 24.46 5.97
C LEU A 3 -13.82 24.12 7.47
N SER A 4 -14.07 25.09 8.35
CA SER A 4 -13.95 24.91 9.80
C SER A 4 -15.31 24.94 10.47
N VAL A 5 -15.69 23.75 10.99
CA VAL A 5 -16.79 23.45 11.92
C VAL A 5 -18.18 23.32 11.28
N THR A 6 -18.53 22.09 10.92
CA THR A 6 -19.92 21.68 10.68
C THR A 6 -20.26 20.55 11.65
N ASN A 7 -21.18 20.78 12.59
CA ASN A 7 -21.65 19.79 13.58
C ASN A 7 -22.53 18.68 12.97
N ASN A 8 -22.57 18.55 11.64
CA ASN A 8 -23.30 17.51 10.93
C ASN A 8 -22.33 16.49 10.33
N THR A 9 -22.43 15.24 10.78
CA THR A 9 -21.56 14.14 10.35
C THR A 9 -21.65 13.87 8.85
N ASP A 10 -22.79 14.12 8.22
CA ASP A 10 -22.99 13.73 6.82
C ASP A 10 -22.48 14.79 5.84
N CYS A 11 -22.63 16.08 6.14
CA CYS A 11 -21.97 17.11 5.33
C CYS A 11 -20.44 17.05 5.48
N ALA A 12 -19.92 16.75 6.67
CA ALA A 12 -18.49 16.54 6.87
C ALA A 12 -17.93 15.39 6.01
N LYS A 13 -18.67 14.28 5.88
CA LYS A 13 -18.31 13.17 4.98
C LYS A 13 -18.27 13.60 3.51
N LEU A 14 -19.32 14.29 3.04
CA LEU A 14 -19.36 14.77 1.64
C LEU A 14 -18.25 15.79 1.35
N LEU A 15 -17.90 16.63 2.33
CA LEU A 15 -16.78 17.57 2.22
C LEU A 15 -15.42 16.86 2.19
N GLU A 16 -15.23 15.81 2.98
CA GLU A 16 -14.05 14.94 2.89
C GLU A 16 -13.97 14.25 1.52
N GLU A 17 -15.09 13.75 0.99
CA GLU A 17 -15.15 13.13 -0.34
C GLU A 17 -14.77 14.13 -1.45
N ILE A 18 -15.24 15.38 -1.37
CA ILE A 18 -14.87 16.41 -2.35
C ILE A 18 -13.37 16.72 -2.33
N LYS A 19 -12.71 16.71 -1.16
CA LYS A 19 -11.24 16.89 -1.11
C LYS A 19 -10.52 15.83 -1.92
N CYS A 20 -11.12 14.66 -2.07
CA CYS A 20 -10.53 13.58 -2.84
C CYS A 20 -10.51 13.81 -4.35
N ALA A 21 -11.29 14.76 -4.87
CA ALA A 21 -11.27 15.11 -6.29
C ALA A 21 -9.87 15.60 -6.73
N HIS A 22 -9.08 16.20 -5.83
CA HIS A 22 -7.69 16.62 -6.13
C HIS A 22 -6.74 15.44 -6.36
N CYS A 23 -7.08 14.25 -5.86
CA CYS A 23 -6.31 13.03 -6.06
C CYS A 23 -6.74 12.25 -7.30
N SER A 24 -7.75 12.73 -8.03
CA SER A 24 -8.19 12.10 -9.27
C SER A 24 -7.11 12.26 -10.35
N PRO A 25 -6.83 11.23 -11.17
CA PRO A 25 -6.01 11.40 -12.37
C PRO A 25 -6.63 12.40 -13.37
N HIS A 26 -7.89 12.77 -13.18
CA HIS A 26 -8.59 13.81 -13.91
C HIS A 26 -8.78 15.11 -13.10
N ALA A 27 -8.03 15.32 -12.02
CA ALA A 27 -8.15 16.51 -11.16
C ALA A 27 -8.06 17.80 -11.98
N GLN A 28 -7.15 17.87 -12.96
CA GLN A 28 -7.03 19.04 -13.83
C GLN A 28 -8.34 19.33 -14.58
N ASN A 29 -9.03 18.32 -15.11
CA ASN A 29 -10.31 18.49 -15.80
C ASN A 29 -11.48 18.76 -14.84
N LEU A 30 -11.37 18.32 -13.58
CA LEU A 30 -12.38 18.54 -12.55
C LEU A 30 -12.34 19.97 -11.99
N PHE A 31 -11.17 20.60 -11.92
CA PHE A 31 -11.02 21.94 -11.33
C PHE A 31 -10.79 23.07 -12.35
N HIS A 32 -10.52 22.73 -13.61
CA HIS A 32 -10.30 23.72 -14.68
C HIS A 32 -11.31 23.55 -15.83
N SER A 33 -11.78 24.69 -16.34
CA SER A 33 -12.64 24.75 -17.53
C SER A 33 -11.78 24.85 -18.80
N PRO A 34 -12.07 24.10 -19.87
CA PRO A 34 -11.35 24.19 -21.13
C PRO A 34 -11.76 25.40 -22.00
N GLU A 35 -12.54 26.36 -21.49
CA GLU A 35 -12.96 27.53 -22.26
C GLU A 35 -11.76 28.43 -22.60
N LYS A 36 -11.37 28.37 -23.88
CA LYS A 36 -10.44 29.28 -24.54
C LYS A 36 -10.90 30.73 -24.39
N GLY A 37 -10.10 31.58 -23.74
CA GLY A 37 -10.18 33.04 -23.92
C GLY A 37 -9.92 33.87 -22.66
N GLU A 38 -8.70 34.40 -22.57
CA GLU A 38 -8.36 35.74 -22.03
C GLU A 38 -8.67 36.12 -20.57
N THR A 39 -8.91 35.16 -19.67
CA THR A 39 -8.90 35.47 -18.21
C THR A 39 -8.04 34.49 -17.42
N PRO A 40 -7.35 34.94 -16.35
CA PRO A 40 -6.47 34.06 -15.58
C PRO A 40 -7.26 32.87 -15.04
N GLU A 41 -6.72 31.67 -15.25
CA GLU A 41 -7.28 30.37 -14.83
C GLU A 41 -7.71 30.43 -13.37
N LYS A 42 -9.01 30.67 -13.13
CA LYS A 42 -9.56 30.69 -11.78
C LYS A 42 -9.78 29.26 -11.34
N GLU A 43 -8.89 28.76 -10.49
CA GLU A 43 -9.06 27.48 -9.80
C GLU A 43 -10.41 27.48 -9.06
N LEU A 44 -11.29 26.55 -9.42
CA LEU A 44 -12.57 26.41 -8.75
C LEU A 44 -12.35 25.85 -7.34
N MET A 45 -13.01 26.44 -6.34
CA MET A 45 -12.98 25.95 -4.96
C MET A 45 -13.67 24.59 -4.78
N LEU A 46 -14.48 24.17 -5.76
CA LEU A 46 -15.18 22.89 -5.80
C LEU A 46 -14.97 22.26 -7.19
N PRO A 47 -14.76 20.93 -7.28
CA PRO A 47 -14.67 20.25 -8.55
C PRO A 47 -16.02 20.31 -9.29
N TYR A 48 -16.00 20.13 -10.60
CA TYR A 48 -17.21 19.88 -11.37
C TYR A 48 -17.90 18.61 -10.89
N LEU A 49 -19.14 18.75 -10.44
CA LEU A 49 -19.94 17.68 -9.85
C LEU A 49 -20.82 17.00 -10.88
N CYS A 50 -21.07 15.70 -10.72
CA CYS A 50 -22.09 15.01 -11.49
C CYS A 50 -23.48 15.49 -11.03
N LYS A 51 -24.46 15.57 -11.95
CA LYS A 51 -25.75 16.21 -11.69
C LYS A 51 -26.49 15.68 -10.45
N ASP A 52 -26.50 14.36 -10.26
CA ASP A 52 -27.17 13.73 -9.12
C ASP A 52 -26.47 14.05 -7.80
N TYR A 53 -25.14 13.96 -7.78
CA TYR A 53 -24.32 14.28 -6.62
C TYR A 53 -24.37 15.76 -6.26
N CYS A 54 -24.43 16.64 -7.26
CA CYS A 54 -24.53 18.08 -7.04
C CYS A 54 -25.77 18.45 -6.21
N LYS A 55 -26.91 17.84 -6.51
CA LYS A 55 -28.16 18.06 -5.75
C LYS A 55 -28.05 17.51 -4.34
N GLU A 56 -27.52 16.29 -4.18
CA GLU A 56 -27.29 15.67 -2.87
C GLU A 56 -26.37 16.52 -1.99
N PHE A 57 -25.24 16.98 -2.54
CA PHE A 57 -24.27 17.84 -1.88
C PHE A 57 -24.92 19.15 -1.43
N TYR A 58 -25.65 19.82 -2.32
CA TYR A 58 -26.35 21.05 -2.00
C TYR A 58 -27.35 20.86 -0.85
N TYR A 59 -28.24 19.87 -0.91
CA TYR A 59 -29.25 19.68 0.14
C TYR A 59 -28.64 19.32 1.50
N THR A 60 -27.55 18.54 1.50
CA THR A 60 -26.89 18.08 2.72
C THR A 60 -26.04 19.18 3.36
N CYS A 61 -25.39 20.02 2.55
CA CYS A 61 -24.43 21.02 3.02
C CYS A 61 -24.92 22.48 2.98
N ARG A 62 -26.08 22.79 2.38
CA ARG A 62 -26.59 24.18 2.27
C ARG A 62 -26.69 24.94 3.59
N GLY A 63 -26.99 24.25 4.70
CA GLY A 63 -27.12 24.87 6.02
C GLY A 63 -25.78 25.11 6.74
N HIS A 64 -24.68 24.64 6.14
CA HIS A 64 -23.37 24.53 6.79
C HIS A 64 -22.26 25.30 6.05
N ILE A 65 -22.49 25.63 4.77
CA ILE A 65 -21.53 26.38 3.95
C ILE A 65 -22.04 27.82 3.76
N PRO A 66 -21.32 28.83 4.27
CA PRO A 66 -21.67 30.24 4.08
C PRO A 66 -21.78 30.57 2.57
N GLY A 67 -22.94 31.06 2.14
CA GLY A 67 -23.23 31.42 0.75
C GLY A 67 -24.22 30.50 0.01
N PHE A 68 -24.41 29.25 0.46
CA PHE A 68 -25.34 28.32 -0.21
C PHE A 68 -26.82 28.59 0.10
N LEU A 69 -27.11 29.24 1.23
CA LEU A 69 -28.47 29.60 1.68
C LEU A 69 -29.19 30.59 0.75
N GLN A 70 -28.45 31.33 -0.09
CA GLN A 70 -29.01 32.38 -0.96
C GLN A 70 -29.29 31.91 -2.39
N THR A 71 -28.94 30.66 -2.74
CA THR A 71 -29.08 30.11 -4.10
C THR A 71 -30.01 28.90 -4.08
N THR A 72 -30.68 28.60 -5.19
CA THR A 72 -31.43 27.33 -5.33
C THR A 72 -30.52 26.15 -5.71
N ALA A 73 -30.99 24.91 -5.51
CA ALA A 73 -30.23 23.71 -5.92
C ALA A 73 -29.95 23.70 -7.43
N ASP A 74 -30.90 24.19 -8.24
CA ASP A 74 -30.76 24.23 -9.69
C ASP A 74 -29.78 25.33 -10.14
N GLU A 75 -29.76 26.50 -9.48
CA GLU A 75 -28.74 27.53 -9.72
C GLU A 75 -27.34 27.06 -9.30
N PHE A 76 -27.21 26.42 -8.13
CA PHE A 76 -25.94 25.86 -7.68
C PHE A 76 -25.41 24.83 -8.69
N CYS A 77 -26.26 23.89 -9.10
CA CYS A 77 -25.87 22.89 -10.09
C CYS A 77 -25.73 23.45 -11.50
N TYR A 78 -26.27 24.63 -11.80
CA TYR A 78 -25.98 25.29 -13.07
C TYR A 78 -24.51 25.73 -13.15
N TYR A 79 -23.88 26.13 -12.05
CA TYR A 79 -22.47 26.55 -12.03
C TYR A 79 -21.50 25.41 -11.77
N TYR A 80 -21.85 24.50 -10.86
CA TYR A 80 -20.93 23.45 -10.40
C TYR A 80 -21.15 22.09 -11.05
N ALA A 81 -22.29 21.84 -11.71
CA ALA A 81 -22.47 20.56 -12.41
C ALA A 81 -21.88 20.61 -13.82
N ARG A 82 -21.21 19.53 -14.23
CA ARG A 82 -20.65 19.41 -15.58
C ARG A 82 -21.76 19.33 -16.64
N LYS A 83 -21.61 20.09 -17.74
CA LYS A 83 -22.63 20.23 -18.81
C LYS A 83 -22.25 19.59 -20.15
N ASP A 84 -20.96 19.43 -20.43
CA ASP A 84 -20.37 19.09 -21.73
C ASP A 84 -20.00 17.60 -21.89
N GLY A 85 -20.52 16.71 -21.03
CA GLY A 85 -20.18 15.28 -21.08
C GLY A 85 -18.73 14.96 -20.70
N GLY A 86 -17.99 15.95 -20.18
CA GLY A 86 -16.68 15.76 -19.57
C GLY A 86 -16.74 15.06 -18.22
N VAL A 87 -15.56 14.76 -17.67
CA VAL A 87 -15.41 14.09 -16.38
C VAL A 87 -16.04 14.93 -15.26
N CYS A 88 -16.82 14.30 -14.39
CA CYS A 88 -17.48 14.93 -13.25
C CYS A 88 -17.25 14.10 -11.98
N PHE A 89 -17.38 14.74 -10.82
CA PHE A 89 -17.17 14.10 -9.52
C PHE A 89 -18.50 13.80 -8.80
N PRO A 90 -18.69 12.62 -8.18
CA PRO A 90 -17.89 11.40 -8.34
C PRO A 90 -18.23 10.71 -9.67
N ASP A 91 -17.23 10.18 -10.36
CA ASP A 91 -17.35 9.53 -11.67
C ASP A 91 -17.98 8.11 -11.60
N PHE A 92 -18.71 7.81 -10.52
CA PHE A 92 -19.27 6.48 -10.26
C PHE A 92 -20.70 6.58 -9.73
N PRO A 93 -21.62 5.69 -10.17
CA PRO A 93 -23.01 5.74 -9.74
C PRO A 93 -23.16 5.29 -8.28
N ARG A 94 -23.64 6.22 -7.43
CA ARG A 94 -23.94 6.03 -6.00
C ARG A 94 -25.14 5.13 -5.66
N LYS A 95 -25.93 4.74 -6.66
CA LYS A 95 -27.16 3.98 -6.43
C LYS A 95 -26.95 2.50 -6.69
N GLN A 96 -26.30 1.82 -5.74
CA GLN A 96 -26.72 0.47 -5.40
C GLN A 96 -27.42 0.50 -4.05
N VAL A 97 -28.73 0.23 -4.10
CA VAL A 97 -29.51 -0.14 -2.92
C VAL A 97 -28.75 -1.28 -2.24
N ARG A 98 -28.37 -1.08 -0.97
CA ARG A 98 -27.87 -2.16 -0.12
C ARG A 98 -28.92 -3.27 -0.11
N GLY A 99 -28.69 -4.33 -0.88
CA GLY A 99 -29.38 -5.58 -0.69
C GLY A 99 -29.07 -6.13 0.70
N PRO A 100 -29.97 -6.93 1.30
CA PRO A 100 -29.77 -7.46 2.63
C PRO A 100 -28.46 -8.24 2.68
N ALA A 101 -27.72 -8.02 3.76
CA ALA A 101 -26.46 -8.69 4.06
C ALA A 101 -26.54 -10.19 3.74
N SER A 102 -25.65 -10.68 2.88
CA SER A 102 -25.40 -12.11 2.75
C SER A 102 -24.56 -12.57 3.94
N ASN A 103 -25.18 -12.58 5.12
CA ASN A 103 -24.88 -13.52 6.19
C ASN A 103 -25.77 -14.75 5.95
N SER A 104 -25.23 -15.81 5.34
CA SER A 104 -25.69 -17.22 5.27
C SER A 104 -24.80 -17.87 4.20
N LEU A 105 -23.89 -18.83 4.40
CA LEU A 105 -23.89 -20.03 5.25
C LEU A 105 -25.26 -20.70 5.31
N ASP A 106 -25.79 -21.10 4.15
CA ASP A 106 -26.22 -22.49 3.90
C ASP A 106 -26.72 -22.68 2.46
N HIS A 107 -26.62 -23.91 1.98
CA HIS A 107 -27.12 -24.47 0.72
C HIS A 107 -26.18 -24.43 -0.51
N MET A 108 -25.27 -25.43 -0.50
CA MET A 108 -24.94 -26.24 -1.68
C MET A 108 -26.23 -26.78 -2.32
N GLU A 109 -26.42 -26.56 -3.62
CA GLU A 109 -26.74 -27.55 -4.68
C GLU A 109 -27.26 -26.86 -5.96
N GLU A 110 -26.91 -27.45 -7.11
CA GLU A 110 -27.36 -27.15 -8.49
C GLU A 110 -26.75 -25.95 -9.25
N TYR A 111 -25.60 -26.20 -9.89
CA TYR A 111 -25.20 -25.55 -11.14
C TYR A 111 -25.44 -26.52 -12.30
N ASP A 112 -26.48 -26.28 -13.09
CA ASP A 112 -26.56 -26.70 -14.49
C ASP A 112 -27.61 -25.83 -15.21
N LYS A 113 -27.13 -24.81 -15.92
CA LYS A 113 -27.72 -24.26 -17.15
C LYS A 113 -26.85 -23.14 -17.71
N GLU A 114 -26.25 -23.44 -18.86
CA GLU A 114 -25.73 -22.45 -19.80
C GLU A 114 -26.87 -21.53 -20.23
N GLU A 115 -26.78 -20.23 -19.93
CA GLU A 115 -27.63 -19.22 -20.55
C GLU A 115 -26.79 -18.18 -21.29
N GLU A 116 -27.26 -17.92 -22.51
CA GLU A 116 -26.63 -17.16 -23.58
C GLU A 116 -26.26 -15.73 -23.16
N ILE A 117 -25.04 -15.35 -23.57
CA ILE A 117 -24.44 -14.05 -23.32
C ILE A 117 -25.13 -12.98 -24.18
N SER A 118 -26.27 -12.48 -23.70
CA SER A 118 -26.82 -11.20 -24.11
C SER A 118 -25.97 -10.09 -23.48
N ARG A 119 -25.31 -9.29 -24.33
CA ARG A 119 -24.53 -8.08 -23.99
C ARG A 119 -25.40 -6.98 -23.36
N LYS A 120 -25.92 -7.20 -22.16
CA LYS A 120 -26.55 -6.20 -21.30
C LYS A 120 -25.66 -5.97 -20.08
N HIS A 121 -24.91 -4.87 -20.10
CA HIS A 121 -24.25 -4.17 -18.99
C HIS A 121 -23.96 -5.00 -17.71
N LYS A 122 -22.72 -5.49 -17.57
CA LYS A 122 -22.19 -5.97 -16.29
C LYS A 122 -21.98 -4.78 -15.34
N HIS A 123 -23.01 -4.43 -14.56
CA HIS A 123 -23.01 -3.24 -13.71
C HIS A 123 -22.02 -3.22 -12.52
N ASN A 124 -21.19 -4.25 -12.32
CA ASN A 124 -20.33 -4.41 -11.13
C ASN A 124 -18.82 -4.64 -11.42
N CYS A 125 -18.38 -4.54 -12.67
CA CYS A 125 -16.98 -4.76 -13.02
C CYS A 125 -16.12 -3.51 -12.82
N PHE A 126 -14.83 -3.71 -12.52
CA PHE A 126 -13.81 -2.66 -12.61
C PHE A 126 -13.11 -2.74 -13.96
N CYS A 127 -12.58 -1.62 -14.43
CA CYS A 127 -11.73 -1.54 -15.62
C CYS A 127 -10.29 -1.20 -15.22
N ILE A 128 -9.34 -1.61 -16.08
CA ILE A 128 -7.93 -1.29 -15.93
C ILE A 128 -7.59 -0.26 -17.02
N GLN A 129 -6.93 0.82 -16.63
CA GLN A 129 -6.42 1.83 -17.55
C GLN A 129 -4.89 1.79 -17.52
N GLU A 130 -4.27 1.68 -18.69
CA GLU A 130 -2.82 1.81 -18.81
C GLU A 130 -2.43 3.25 -18.50
N VAL A 131 -1.49 3.41 -17.55
CA VAL A 131 -0.94 4.73 -17.15
C VAL A 131 0.43 4.95 -17.78
N VAL A 132 1.28 3.92 -17.78
CA VAL A 132 2.63 3.98 -18.37
C VAL A 132 3.12 2.60 -18.75
N SER A 133 3.98 2.53 -19.77
CA SER A 133 4.62 1.30 -20.25
C SER A 133 6.15 1.49 -20.39
N GLY A 134 6.86 0.41 -20.76
CA GLY A 134 8.32 0.43 -20.91
C GLY A 134 9.12 0.32 -19.61
N LEU A 135 8.47 -0.07 -18.51
CA LEU A 135 9.12 -0.36 -17.22
C LEU A 135 9.91 -1.67 -17.28
N ARG A 136 11.01 -1.75 -16.53
CA ARG A 136 11.89 -2.92 -16.46
C ARG A 136 11.61 -3.71 -15.19
N GLN A 137 10.90 -4.84 -15.33
CA GLN A 137 10.57 -5.75 -14.22
C GLN A 137 10.05 -5.00 -12.96
N PRO A 138 8.94 -4.26 -13.06
CA PRO A 138 8.41 -3.51 -11.93
C PRO A 138 7.92 -4.47 -10.83
N VAL A 139 8.28 -4.18 -9.57
CA VAL A 139 7.88 -5.00 -8.40
C VAL A 139 6.83 -4.31 -7.53
N GLY A 140 6.64 -3.00 -7.70
CA GLY A 140 5.63 -2.25 -6.96
C GLY A 140 5.71 -0.76 -7.24
N ALA A 141 4.74 -0.02 -6.70
CA ALA A 141 4.71 1.43 -6.73
C ALA A 141 4.13 1.98 -5.44
N VAL A 142 4.72 3.06 -4.91
CA VAL A 142 4.31 3.68 -3.63
C VAL A 142 4.42 5.20 -3.72
N HIS A 143 3.59 5.93 -2.95
CA HIS A 143 3.75 7.37 -2.78
C HIS A 143 4.60 7.68 -1.53
N CYS A 144 5.15 8.89 -1.45
CA CYS A 144 5.98 9.31 -0.31
C CYS A 144 5.26 10.13 0.77
N GLY A 145 3.99 10.49 0.56
CA GLY A 145 3.16 11.13 1.59
C GLY A 145 3.55 12.59 1.92
N ASP A 146 4.29 13.26 1.04
CA ASP A 146 4.69 14.68 1.19
C ASP A 146 3.66 15.68 0.61
N GLY A 147 2.63 15.17 -0.08
CA GLY A 147 1.62 15.95 -0.81
C GLY A 147 2.02 16.30 -2.25
N SER A 148 3.14 15.80 -2.76
CA SER A 148 3.58 16.04 -4.14
C SER A 148 2.86 15.17 -5.18
N HIS A 149 2.08 14.17 -4.73
CA HIS A 149 1.40 13.19 -5.58
C HIS A 149 2.32 12.37 -6.51
N ARG A 150 3.63 12.41 -6.28
CA ARG A 150 4.61 11.58 -6.99
C ARG A 150 4.44 10.11 -6.64
N LEU A 151 4.50 9.27 -7.66
CA LEU A 151 4.52 7.82 -7.53
C LEU A 151 5.94 7.29 -7.79
N PHE A 152 6.44 6.48 -6.86
CA PHE A 152 7.78 5.89 -6.93
C PHE A 152 7.64 4.44 -7.36
N ILE A 153 8.09 4.13 -8.57
CA ILE A 153 7.99 2.81 -9.19
C ILE A 153 9.31 2.09 -8.95
N LEU A 154 9.25 0.91 -8.33
CA LEU A 154 10.40 0.07 -8.03
C LEU A 154 10.64 -0.89 -9.20
N GLU A 155 11.85 -0.89 -9.73
CA GLU A 155 12.32 -1.85 -10.73
C GLU A 155 13.29 -2.84 -10.07
N LYS A 156 13.04 -4.13 -10.27
CA LYS A 156 13.75 -5.25 -9.60
C LYS A 156 15.27 -5.18 -9.69
N GLU A 157 15.79 -4.61 -10.78
CA GLU A 157 17.22 -4.46 -11.03
C GLU A 157 17.92 -3.45 -10.10
N GLY A 158 17.18 -2.73 -9.25
CA GLY A 158 17.76 -1.78 -8.29
C GLY A 158 17.54 -0.31 -8.64
N TYR A 159 16.46 0.01 -9.37
CA TYR A 159 16.10 1.39 -9.68
C TYR A 159 14.77 1.78 -9.03
N VAL A 160 14.66 3.04 -8.65
CA VAL A 160 13.38 3.67 -8.30
C VAL A 160 13.15 4.83 -9.25
N LYS A 161 12.08 4.79 -10.04
CA LYS A 161 11.69 5.84 -10.97
C LYS A 161 10.59 6.71 -10.38
N ILE A 162 10.57 7.99 -10.73
CA ILE A 162 9.50 8.91 -10.36
C ILE A 162 8.55 9.03 -11.55
N PHE A 163 7.29 8.72 -11.30
CA PHE A 163 6.18 9.09 -12.15
C PHE A 163 5.49 10.32 -11.54
N THR A 164 5.40 11.40 -12.32
CA THR A 164 4.85 12.68 -11.88
C THR A 164 3.33 12.72 -12.09
N PRO A 165 2.59 13.55 -11.35
CA PRO A 165 1.14 13.67 -11.54
C PRO A 165 0.76 14.22 -12.93
N GLU A 166 1.68 14.88 -13.63
CA GLU A 166 1.49 15.35 -15.01
C GLU A 166 1.55 14.21 -16.05
N GLY A 167 1.97 13.00 -15.66
CA GLY A 167 2.00 11.83 -16.52
C GLY A 167 3.39 11.44 -17.05
N ASP A 168 4.45 12.07 -16.56
CA ASP A 168 5.81 11.84 -17.05
C ASP A 168 6.62 10.92 -16.13
N ILE A 169 7.48 10.08 -16.72
CA ILE A 169 8.55 9.40 -15.97
C ILE A 169 9.82 10.23 -16.08
N LEU A 170 10.40 10.60 -14.93
CA LEU A 170 11.68 11.29 -14.92
C LEU A 170 12.79 10.40 -15.46
N LYS A 171 13.64 10.98 -16.32
CA LYS A 171 14.76 10.27 -16.95
C LYS A 171 15.78 9.77 -15.93
N GLU A 172 16.12 10.63 -14.97
CA GLU A 172 17.03 10.28 -13.89
C GLU A 172 16.27 9.53 -12.79
N PRO A 173 16.79 8.38 -12.31
CA PRO A 173 16.13 7.63 -11.25
C PRO A 173 16.22 8.39 -9.91
N PHE A 174 15.18 8.22 -9.09
CA PHE A 174 15.19 8.68 -7.69
C PHE A 174 16.30 7.99 -6.90
N LEU A 175 16.44 6.68 -7.09
CA LEU A 175 17.46 5.85 -6.47
C LEU A 175 18.03 4.92 -7.53
N ASP A 176 19.35 4.85 -7.60
CA ASP A 176 20.09 3.89 -8.42
C ASP A 176 21.07 3.11 -7.54
N ILE A 177 20.73 1.86 -7.28
CA ILE A 177 21.55 0.89 -6.51
C ILE A 177 21.82 -0.38 -7.31
N HIS A 178 21.65 -0.38 -8.64
CA HIS A 178 21.76 -1.60 -9.45
C HIS A 178 23.11 -2.32 -9.32
N LYS A 179 24.19 -1.60 -9.01
CA LYS A 179 25.52 -2.18 -8.78
C LYS A 179 25.64 -2.90 -7.44
N LEU A 180 24.82 -2.53 -6.46
CA LEU A 180 24.76 -3.16 -5.15
C LEU A 180 23.77 -4.32 -5.15
N VAL A 181 22.69 -4.22 -5.93
CA VAL A 181 21.64 -5.22 -5.98
C VAL A 181 22.06 -6.40 -6.84
N GLN A 182 21.97 -7.61 -6.28
CA GLN A 182 22.06 -8.83 -7.05
C GLN A 182 20.63 -9.23 -7.46
N SER A 183 20.28 -9.05 -8.74
CA SER A 183 18.94 -9.38 -9.25
C SER A 183 18.90 -10.75 -9.95
N GLY A 184 17.77 -11.45 -9.82
CA GLY A 184 17.50 -12.70 -10.50
C GLY A 184 17.15 -12.54 -11.99
N ILE A 185 17.67 -13.42 -12.85
CA ILE A 185 17.45 -13.40 -14.31
C ILE A 185 16.42 -14.47 -14.75
N LYS A 186 16.24 -15.53 -13.94
CA LYS A 186 15.36 -16.66 -14.26
C LYS A 186 14.00 -16.52 -13.57
N GLY A 187 12.96 -17.10 -14.18
CA GLY A 187 11.64 -17.18 -13.55
C GLY A 187 11.69 -17.91 -12.20
N GLY A 188 11.14 -17.29 -11.16
CA GLY A 188 11.15 -17.83 -9.79
C GLY A 188 12.41 -17.51 -8.97
N ASP A 189 13.35 -16.73 -9.49
CA ASP A 189 14.43 -16.12 -8.71
C ASP A 189 13.90 -14.78 -8.16
N GLU A 190 13.69 -14.67 -6.85
CA GLU A 190 13.04 -13.52 -6.20
C GLU A 190 14.03 -12.37 -5.89
N ARG A 191 15.33 -12.61 -6.06
CA ARG A 191 16.39 -11.63 -5.76
C ARG A 191 16.25 -10.34 -6.56
N GLY A 192 16.54 -9.22 -5.93
CA GLY A 192 16.52 -7.88 -6.52
C GLY A 192 16.24 -6.80 -5.48
N LEU A 193 15.76 -5.65 -5.95
CA LEU A 193 15.06 -4.68 -5.11
C LEU A 193 13.69 -5.26 -4.75
N LEU A 194 13.42 -5.42 -3.46
CA LEU A 194 12.22 -6.09 -2.96
C LEU A 194 11.15 -5.09 -2.52
N SER A 195 11.53 -4.08 -1.74
CA SER A 195 10.58 -3.11 -1.18
C SER A 195 11.18 -1.74 -0.88
N LEU A 196 10.29 -0.77 -0.70
CA LEU A 196 10.57 0.62 -0.36
C LEU A 196 9.48 1.12 0.58
N ALA A 197 9.89 1.72 1.69
CA ALA A 197 9.01 2.43 2.60
C ALA A 197 9.54 3.84 2.86
N PHE A 198 8.68 4.85 2.73
CA PHE A 198 9.00 6.21 3.15
C PHE A 198 8.68 6.37 4.63
N HIS A 199 9.51 7.11 5.35
CA HIS A 199 9.22 7.47 6.73
C HIS A 199 7.89 8.24 6.80
N PRO A 200 7.04 8.06 7.83
CA PRO A 200 5.80 8.83 7.99
C PRO A 200 5.98 10.35 8.04
N ASN A 201 7.21 10.84 8.21
CA ASN A 201 7.58 12.24 8.28
C ASN A 201 8.60 12.61 7.19
N TYR A 202 8.59 11.87 6.07
CA TYR A 202 9.49 12.05 4.93
C TYR A 202 9.56 13.50 4.44
N LYS A 203 8.43 14.21 4.46
CA LYS A 203 8.36 15.64 4.11
C LYS A 203 9.35 16.52 4.89
N LYS A 204 9.67 16.15 6.13
CA LYS A 204 10.59 16.90 7.00
C LYS A 204 11.98 16.28 7.08
N ASN A 205 12.06 14.95 7.24
CA ASN A 205 13.32 14.27 7.50
C ASN A 205 13.98 13.68 6.25
N GLY A 206 13.24 13.52 5.14
CA GLY A 206 13.75 12.98 3.89
C GLY A 206 14.14 11.51 3.93
N LYS A 207 13.73 10.75 4.96
CA LYS A 207 14.16 9.37 5.20
C LYS A 207 13.32 8.34 4.44
N LEU A 208 13.99 7.39 3.80
CA LEU A 208 13.39 6.23 3.15
C LEU A 208 14.16 4.96 3.52
N TYR A 209 13.50 3.82 3.40
CA TYR A 209 14.03 2.50 3.74
C TYR A 209 13.81 1.57 2.56
N VAL A 210 14.86 0.87 2.14
CA VAL A 210 14.81 -0.11 1.05
C VAL A 210 15.24 -1.47 1.54
N SER A 211 14.61 -2.51 0.99
CA SER A 211 15.04 -3.89 1.16
C SER A 211 15.50 -4.46 -0.19
N TYR A 212 16.67 -5.06 -0.22
CA TYR A 212 17.21 -5.66 -1.44
C TYR A 212 18.20 -6.78 -1.14
N THR A 213 18.37 -7.69 -2.09
CA THR A 213 19.39 -8.74 -2.02
C THR A 213 20.71 -8.26 -2.62
N THR A 214 21.83 -8.58 -1.98
CA THR A 214 23.18 -8.25 -2.46
C THR A 214 24.13 -9.41 -2.28
N ASN A 215 25.25 -9.38 -3.00
CA ASN A 215 26.28 -10.39 -2.86
C ASN A 215 26.86 -10.34 -1.44
N GLN A 216 27.11 -11.51 -0.89
CA GLN A 216 27.76 -11.62 0.41
C GLN A 216 29.21 -11.11 0.31
N GLU A 217 29.59 -10.18 1.18
CA GLU A 217 30.97 -9.70 1.24
C GLU A 217 31.89 -10.83 1.77
N ARG A 218 33.14 -10.84 1.28
CA ARG A 218 34.12 -11.96 1.20
C ARG A 218 34.41 -12.78 2.48
N TRP A 219 33.84 -12.44 3.64
CA TRP A 219 34.20 -13.00 4.95
C TRP A 219 33.07 -13.69 5.72
N ALA A 220 31.88 -13.83 5.13
CA ALA A 220 30.85 -14.58 5.80
C ALA A 220 31.16 -16.08 5.82
N ILE A 221 31.09 -16.64 7.01
CA ILE A 221 31.40 -18.02 7.35
C ILE A 221 30.18 -18.86 6.96
N GLY A 222 30.14 -19.42 5.74
CA GLY A 222 29.12 -20.42 5.37
C GLY A 222 28.73 -20.42 3.88
N PRO A 223 28.02 -21.46 3.39
CA PRO A 223 27.55 -21.62 2.01
C PRO A 223 26.32 -20.74 1.69
N HIS A 224 26.30 -19.49 2.13
CA HIS A 224 25.19 -18.59 1.85
C HIS A 224 25.27 -18.07 0.40
N ASP A 225 24.13 -18.03 -0.30
CA ASP A 225 24.09 -17.57 -1.71
C ASP A 225 24.15 -16.03 -1.77
N HIS A 226 23.51 -15.34 -0.82
CA HIS A 226 23.45 -13.88 -0.76
C HIS A 226 22.95 -13.38 0.61
N ILE A 227 22.85 -12.06 0.77
CA ILE A 227 22.24 -11.42 1.95
C ILE A 227 21.08 -10.52 1.53
N LEU A 228 20.02 -10.47 2.34
CA LEU A 228 18.96 -9.47 2.26
C LEU A 228 19.31 -8.32 3.20
N ARG A 229 19.47 -7.11 2.65
CA ARG A 229 19.75 -5.90 3.41
C ARG A 229 18.50 -5.04 3.54
N VAL A 230 18.30 -4.46 4.73
CA VAL A 230 17.39 -3.33 4.95
C VAL A 230 18.25 -2.10 5.23
N VAL A 231 18.08 -1.05 4.42
CA VAL A 231 18.97 0.13 4.43
C VAL A 231 18.15 1.41 4.45
N GLU A 232 18.50 2.31 5.36
CA GLU A 232 18.00 3.69 5.38
C GLU A 232 18.83 4.55 4.41
N TYR A 233 18.13 5.37 3.63
CA TYR A 233 18.71 6.44 2.82
C TYR A 233 18.00 7.76 3.12
N THR A 234 18.64 8.86 2.75
CA THR A 234 18.08 10.20 2.84
C THR A 234 18.06 10.88 1.47
N VAL A 235 16.96 11.54 1.14
CA VAL A 235 16.85 12.36 -0.07
C VAL A 235 17.92 13.46 -0.10
N SER A 236 18.43 13.78 -1.29
CA SER A 236 19.41 14.83 -1.47
C SER A 236 18.85 16.18 -1.02
N ARG A 237 19.63 16.89 -0.19
CA ARG A 237 19.30 18.26 0.24
C ARG A 237 19.27 19.26 -0.91
N LYS A 238 19.86 18.92 -2.06
CA LYS A 238 19.95 19.78 -3.25
C LYS A 238 18.88 19.45 -4.30
N ASN A 239 18.42 18.19 -4.35
CA ASN A 239 17.49 17.72 -5.36
C ASN A 239 16.43 16.80 -4.72
N PRO A 240 15.17 17.28 -4.58
CA PRO A 240 14.06 16.47 -4.04
C PRO A 240 13.69 15.23 -4.87
N HIS A 241 14.21 15.13 -6.10
CA HIS A 241 13.98 14.03 -7.03
C HIS A 241 15.11 13.00 -7.05
N GLN A 242 16.07 13.08 -6.12
CA GLN A 242 17.20 12.15 -6.07
C GLN A 242 17.64 11.86 -4.64
N VAL A 243 18.00 10.61 -4.36
CA VAL A 243 18.56 10.16 -3.08
C VAL A 243 20.06 10.40 -3.02
N ASP A 244 20.59 10.81 -1.87
CA ASP A 244 22.04 10.90 -1.66
C ASP A 244 22.58 9.52 -1.25
N MET A 245 23.26 8.86 -2.19
CA MET A 245 23.84 7.53 -2.02
C MET A 245 24.82 7.40 -0.85
N ARG A 246 25.43 8.51 -0.41
CA ARG A 246 26.40 8.52 0.71
C ARG A 246 25.72 8.44 2.08
N THR A 247 24.41 8.58 2.13
CA THR A 247 23.61 8.54 3.36
C THR A 247 23.15 7.12 3.72
N ALA A 248 23.59 6.12 2.97
CA ALA A 248 23.29 4.72 3.22
C ALA A 248 23.65 4.35 4.66
N ARG A 249 22.65 3.89 5.42
CA ARG A 249 22.82 3.37 6.77
C ARG A 249 22.15 2.01 6.87
N VAL A 250 22.94 0.96 7.05
CA VAL A 250 22.44 -0.42 7.13
C VAL A 250 21.72 -0.61 8.47
N PHE A 251 20.52 -1.20 8.43
CA PHE A 251 19.72 -1.53 9.61
C PHE A 251 19.81 -3.01 9.93
N LEU A 252 19.54 -3.84 8.93
CA LEU A 252 19.52 -5.29 9.07
C LEU A 252 20.21 -5.94 7.89
N GLU A 253 20.87 -7.07 8.18
CA GLU A 253 21.41 -7.99 7.19
C GLU A 253 20.92 -9.40 7.58
N VAL A 254 20.21 -10.05 6.67
CA VAL A 254 19.66 -11.40 6.86
C VAL A 254 20.39 -12.32 5.87
N ALA A 255 21.00 -13.38 6.38
CA ALA A 255 21.68 -14.37 5.55
C ALA A 255 20.65 -15.27 4.84
N GLU A 256 20.83 -15.48 3.54
CA GLU A 256 19.91 -16.27 2.71
C GLU A 256 20.66 -17.42 2.02
N LEU A 257 20.15 -18.64 2.19
CA LEU A 257 20.68 -19.84 1.52
C LEU A 257 20.06 -20.03 0.12
N HIS A 258 18.82 -19.57 -0.05
CA HIS A 258 18.06 -19.80 -1.28
C HIS A 258 17.51 -18.50 -1.87
N ARG A 259 17.07 -18.58 -3.13
CA ARG A 259 16.64 -17.43 -3.95
C ARG A 259 15.13 -17.22 -3.99
N LYS A 260 14.43 -17.83 -3.05
CA LYS A 260 12.96 -17.87 -2.94
C LYS A 260 12.57 -17.75 -1.49
N HIS A 261 11.30 -17.41 -1.24
CA HIS A 261 10.77 -17.24 0.11
C HIS A 261 11.49 -16.11 0.85
N LEU A 262 11.86 -15.06 0.13
CA LEU A 262 12.61 -13.94 0.71
C LEU A 262 11.68 -12.98 1.46
N GLY A 263 10.50 -12.72 0.88
CA GLY A 263 9.63 -11.62 1.33
C GLY A 263 10.30 -10.26 1.12
N GLY A 264 10.58 -9.56 2.21
CA GLY A 264 11.25 -8.26 2.23
C GLY A 264 10.32 -7.06 2.19
N GLN A 265 9.00 -7.23 2.33
CA GLN A 265 8.08 -6.09 2.35
C GLN A 265 8.36 -5.18 3.55
N LEU A 266 8.49 -3.88 3.28
CA LEU A 266 8.65 -2.84 4.30
C LEU A 266 7.38 -2.01 4.40
N LEU A 267 6.93 -1.72 5.61
CA LEU A 267 5.80 -0.79 5.82
C LEU A 267 5.86 -0.11 7.18
N PHE A 268 5.35 1.12 7.23
CA PHE A 268 5.07 1.79 8.50
C PHE A 268 3.62 1.58 8.92
N GLY A 269 3.45 1.15 10.18
CA GLY A 269 2.16 1.09 10.85
C GLY A 269 1.68 2.47 11.31
N PRO A 270 0.41 2.61 11.72
CA PRO A 270 -0.13 3.85 12.28
C PRO A 270 0.50 4.22 13.64
N ASP A 271 1.15 3.27 14.29
CA ASP A 271 1.99 3.45 15.48
C ASP A 271 3.36 4.10 15.18
N GLY A 272 3.74 4.24 13.91
CA GLY A 272 5.00 4.85 13.50
C GLY A 272 6.20 3.90 13.50
N PHE A 273 5.99 2.60 13.76
CA PHE A 273 7.04 1.59 13.71
C PHE A 273 7.20 1.00 12.30
N LEU A 274 8.41 0.55 12.00
CA LEU A 274 8.76 -0.13 10.76
C LEU A 274 8.52 -1.63 10.94
N TYR A 275 7.67 -2.20 10.10
CA TYR A 275 7.42 -3.63 10.01
C TYR A 275 8.15 -4.20 8.79
N ILE A 276 8.76 -5.37 8.98
CA ILE A 276 9.57 -6.05 7.98
C ILE A 276 9.08 -7.49 7.89
N PHE A 277 8.60 -7.89 6.72
CA PHE A 277 8.02 -9.21 6.50
C PHE A 277 9.04 -10.07 5.79
N LEU A 278 9.56 -11.08 6.47
CA LEU A 278 10.55 -12.00 5.93
C LEU A 278 9.88 -13.36 5.70
N GLY A 279 10.19 -13.99 4.57
CA GLY A 279 9.86 -15.38 4.36
C GLY A 279 10.88 -16.29 5.01
N ASP A 280 10.63 -17.60 5.00
CA ASP A 280 11.49 -18.60 5.65
C ASP A 280 12.81 -18.87 4.91
N GLY A 281 13.04 -18.26 3.74
CA GLY A 281 14.24 -18.50 2.92
C GLY A 281 14.41 -19.96 2.47
N MET A 282 13.35 -20.78 2.60
CA MET A 282 13.40 -22.25 2.56
C MET A 282 14.47 -22.86 3.49
N ILE A 283 14.80 -22.17 4.57
CA ILE A 283 15.73 -22.63 5.60
C ILE A 283 15.00 -23.66 6.47
N THR A 284 15.59 -24.84 6.62
CA THR A 284 15.05 -25.91 7.45
C THR A 284 15.58 -25.81 8.87
N LEU A 285 14.93 -26.49 9.82
CA LEU A 285 15.47 -26.56 11.19
C LEU A 285 16.85 -27.22 11.22
N ASP A 286 17.06 -28.23 10.37
CA ASP A 286 18.36 -28.89 10.23
C ASP A 286 19.44 -27.87 9.81
N ASP A 287 19.15 -26.97 8.85
CA ASP A 287 20.06 -25.90 8.46
C ASP A 287 20.37 -24.97 9.64
N MET A 288 19.35 -24.57 10.42
CA MET A 288 19.51 -23.69 11.60
C MET A 288 20.33 -24.33 12.72
N GLU A 289 20.25 -25.65 12.90
CA GLU A 289 21.02 -26.39 13.91
C GLU A 289 22.47 -26.65 13.46
N GLU A 290 22.70 -26.86 12.15
CA GLU A 290 24.00 -27.24 11.61
C GLU A 290 24.86 -26.05 11.14
N MET A 291 24.25 -24.89 10.89
CA MET A 291 24.95 -23.72 10.31
C MET A 291 24.94 -22.50 11.24
N ASP A 292 26.11 -22.18 11.79
CA ASP A 292 26.32 -20.93 12.51
C ASP A 292 26.18 -19.71 11.58
N GLY A 293 25.55 -18.64 12.08
CA GLY A 293 25.43 -17.36 11.36
C GLY A 293 24.17 -17.21 10.51
N LEU A 294 23.26 -18.20 10.53
CA LEU A 294 21.91 -18.02 10.03
C LEU A 294 21.12 -17.05 10.92
N SER A 295 20.14 -16.39 10.32
CA SER A 295 19.34 -15.38 11.00
C SER A 295 18.08 -15.99 11.57
N ASP A 296 17.84 -15.81 12.87
CA ASP A 296 16.57 -16.15 13.53
C ASP A 296 15.39 -15.29 13.02
N PHE A 297 15.64 -14.31 12.14
CA PHE A 297 14.62 -13.41 11.61
C PHE A 297 13.82 -14.00 10.45
N THR A 298 14.30 -15.05 9.78
CA THR A 298 13.57 -15.65 8.65
C THR A 298 12.23 -16.22 9.10
N GLY A 299 11.23 -16.16 8.23
CA GLY A 299 9.87 -16.62 8.49
C GLY A 299 9.10 -15.77 9.50
N SER A 300 9.56 -14.54 9.75
CA SER A 300 9.03 -13.67 10.80
C SER A 300 8.61 -12.28 10.31
N VAL A 301 7.76 -11.64 11.10
CA VAL A 301 7.43 -10.22 11.05
C VAL A 301 8.24 -9.52 12.12
N LEU A 302 9.19 -8.67 11.70
CA LEU A 302 9.95 -7.83 12.62
C LEU A 302 9.24 -6.49 12.83
N ARG A 303 9.42 -5.89 14.01
CA ARG A 303 8.87 -4.57 14.35
C ARG A 303 9.92 -3.71 15.06
N LEU A 304 10.35 -2.65 14.39
CA LEU A 304 11.44 -1.79 14.83
C LEU A 304 10.99 -0.34 15.03
N ASP A 305 11.60 0.35 15.98
CA ASP A 305 11.49 1.81 16.12
C ASP A 305 12.71 2.49 15.49
N VAL A 306 12.47 3.25 14.42
CA VAL A 306 13.51 3.96 13.67
C VAL A 306 13.74 5.38 14.19
N ASN A 307 12.91 5.85 15.12
CA ASN A 307 12.98 7.20 15.71
C ASN A 307 13.85 7.21 16.98
N THR A 308 15.05 6.66 16.88
CA THR A 308 15.99 6.63 18.00
C THR A 308 16.94 7.83 17.97
N ASP A 309 17.21 8.40 19.14
CA ASP A 309 18.26 9.40 19.35
C ASP A 309 19.63 8.75 19.63
N LEU A 310 19.67 7.41 19.74
CA LEU A 310 20.90 6.66 19.98
C LEU A 310 21.75 6.61 18.72
N CYS A 311 23.04 6.93 18.85
CA CYS A 311 23.98 6.93 17.72
C CYS A 311 24.71 5.57 17.53
N ASN A 312 24.70 4.72 18.55
CA ASN A 312 25.41 3.43 18.56
C ASN A 312 24.58 2.27 18.00
N VAL A 313 23.26 2.39 17.95
CA VAL A 313 22.36 1.35 17.42
C VAL A 313 21.47 1.99 16.35
N PRO A 314 21.26 1.34 15.19
CA PRO A 314 20.54 1.98 14.10
C PRO A 314 19.05 2.20 14.36
N TYR A 315 18.47 1.38 15.23
CA TYR A 315 17.06 1.38 15.65
C TYR A 315 16.93 1.06 17.15
N SER A 316 15.75 1.28 17.72
CA SER A 316 15.37 0.79 19.04
C SER A 316 14.27 -0.26 18.94
N ILE A 317 14.11 -1.06 20.00
CA ILE A 317 13.04 -2.05 20.08
C ILE A 317 11.81 -1.40 20.75
N PRO A 318 10.62 -1.47 20.14
CA PRO A 318 9.40 -1.03 20.78
C PRO A 318 9.16 -1.77 22.10
N ARG A 319 8.79 -1.03 23.15
CA ARG A 319 8.46 -1.63 24.46
C ARG A 319 7.34 -2.66 24.41
N SER A 320 6.41 -2.49 23.46
CA SER A 320 5.28 -3.39 23.23
C SER A 320 5.62 -4.64 22.38
N ASN A 321 6.89 -4.88 22.09
CA ASN A 321 7.29 -6.12 21.41
C ASN A 321 7.24 -7.30 22.39
N PRO A 322 6.86 -8.50 21.91
CA PRO A 322 6.73 -9.71 22.75
C PRO A 322 8.00 -10.05 23.51
N HIS A 323 9.15 -9.78 22.91
CA HIS A 323 10.47 -10.14 23.43
C HIS A 323 11.28 -8.93 23.89
N PHE A 324 10.62 -7.85 24.27
CA PHE A 324 11.31 -6.66 24.76
C PHE A 324 12.20 -7.02 25.96
N ASN A 325 13.51 -6.74 25.84
CA ASN A 325 14.54 -7.04 26.85
C ASN A 325 14.75 -8.54 27.13
N SER A 326 14.26 -9.43 26.26
CA SER A 326 14.58 -10.86 26.30
C SER A 326 16.04 -11.10 25.90
N THR A 327 16.68 -12.06 26.54
CA THR A 327 18.03 -12.55 26.17
C THR A 327 17.98 -13.87 25.40
N ASN A 328 16.82 -14.51 25.34
CA ASN A 328 16.67 -15.87 24.80
C ASN A 328 16.02 -15.90 23.42
N GLN A 329 15.30 -14.83 23.06
CA GLN A 329 14.65 -14.69 21.75
C GLN A 329 14.96 -13.30 21.19
N PRO A 330 15.12 -13.16 19.86
CA PRO A 330 15.46 -11.88 19.25
C PRO A 330 14.37 -10.83 19.51
N PRO A 331 14.70 -9.67 20.12
CA PRO A 331 13.72 -8.66 20.50
C PRO A 331 13.03 -7.96 19.31
N GLU A 332 13.59 -8.08 18.11
CA GLU A 332 13.02 -7.58 16.85
C GLU A 332 11.77 -8.34 16.41
N ILE A 333 11.67 -9.63 16.73
CA ILE A 333 10.59 -10.51 16.27
C ILE A 333 9.29 -10.10 16.95
N PHE A 334 8.29 -9.79 16.13
CA PHE A 334 6.94 -9.50 16.59
C PHE A 334 5.99 -10.68 16.40
N ALA A 335 6.14 -11.45 15.32
CA ALA A 335 5.40 -12.68 15.07
C ALA A 335 6.20 -13.59 14.13
N HIS A 336 6.02 -14.91 14.19
CA HIS A 336 6.64 -15.87 13.27
C HIS A 336 5.61 -16.77 12.57
N GLY A 337 6.07 -17.51 11.57
CA GLY A 337 5.30 -18.53 10.85
C GLY A 337 4.96 -18.18 9.39
N LEU A 338 5.61 -17.18 8.82
CA LEU A 338 5.52 -16.89 7.38
C LEU A 338 6.42 -17.85 6.60
N HIS A 339 5.94 -18.33 5.45
CA HIS A 339 6.75 -19.16 4.54
C HIS A 339 7.21 -18.35 3.33
N ASN A 340 6.31 -18.12 2.39
CA ASN A 340 6.56 -17.32 1.20
C ASN A 340 5.48 -16.24 1.06
N PRO A 341 5.58 -15.17 1.88
CA PRO A 341 4.59 -14.12 1.87
C PRO A 341 4.65 -13.34 0.55
N GLY A 342 3.49 -13.25 -0.12
CA GLY A 342 3.26 -12.26 -1.18
C GLY A 342 3.09 -10.86 -0.60
N ARG A 343 2.61 -9.91 -1.42
CA ARG A 343 2.33 -8.55 -0.93
C ARG A 343 1.21 -8.58 0.11
N CYS A 344 1.51 -8.18 1.33
CA CYS A 344 0.55 -8.07 2.42
C CYS A 344 -0.30 -6.79 2.30
N ALA A 345 -1.62 -6.96 2.47
CA ALA A 345 -2.57 -5.88 2.64
C ALA A 345 -2.44 -5.30 4.06
N VAL A 346 -2.52 -3.97 4.17
CA VAL A 346 -2.34 -3.25 5.44
C VAL A 346 -3.55 -2.37 5.68
N ASP A 347 -4.32 -2.69 6.71
CA ASP A 347 -5.44 -1.88 7.16
C ASP A 347 -5.02 -1.00 8.33
N ARG A 348 -4.88 0.30 8.05
CA ARG A 348 -4.54 1.33 9.06
C ARG A 348 -5.76 1.86 9.82
N HIS A 349 -6.96 1.57 9.34
CA HIS A 349 -8.20 1.96 9.99
C HIS A 349 -9.15 0.76 10.02
N PRO A 350 -8.82 -0.27 10.83
CA PRO A 350 -9.70 -1.42 10.99
C PRO A 350 -11.11 -0.97 11.41
N THR A 351 -12.11 -1.75 11.00
CA THR A 351 -13.51 -1.49 11.37
C THR A 351 -13.75 -1.64 12.87
N ASP A 352 -12.97 -2.50 13.53
CA ASP A 352 -12.97 -2.64 14.98
C ASP A 352 -12.05 -1.59 15.62
N VAL A 353 -12.64 -0.74 16.47
CA VAL A 353 -11.96 0.33 17.20
C VAL A 353 -10.87 -0.16 18.16
N ASN A 354 -10.90 -1.44 18.54
CA ASN A 354 -9.90 -2.06 19.41
C ASN A 354 -8.64 -2.52 18.65
N ILE A 355 -8.72 -2.63 17.33
CA ILE A 355 -7.62 -3.07 16.47
C ILE A 355 -6.93 -1.82 15.90
N ASN A 356 -5.63 -1.71 16.16
CA ASN A 356 -4.82 -0.59 15.68
C ASN A 356 -4.34 -0.83 14.24
N LEU A 357 -3.98 -2.07 13.91
CA LEU A 357 -3.46 -2.45 12.60
C LEU A 357 -3.88 -3.89 12.29
N THR A 358 -4.43 -4.11 11.10
CA THR A 358 -4.62 -5.46 10.55
C THR A 358 -3.70 -5.63 9.36
N ILE A 359 -2.89 -6.68 9.37
CA ILE A 359 -2.09 -7.08 8.22
C ILE A 359 -2.59 -8.42 7.73
N LEU A 360 -2.79 -8.55 6.42
CA LEU A 360 -3.23 -9.79 5.79
C LEU A 360 -2.30 -10.11 4.63
N CYS A 361 -1.56 -11.22 4.75
CA CYS A 361 -0.61 -11.68 3.75
C CYS A 361 -1.19 -12.90 3.04
N SER A 362 -1.02 -12.98 1.72
CA SER A 362 -1.04 -14.29 1.06
C SER A 362 0.26 -15.00 1.37
N ASP A 363 0.20 -16.28 1.65
CA ASP A 363 1.34 -17.12 1.94
C ASP A 363 1.24 -18.39 1.10
N SER A 364 2.35 -19.06 0.84
CA SER A 364 2.36 -20.33 0.13
C SER A 364 3.30 -21.31 0.78
N ASN A 365 2.76 -22.48 1.10
CA ASN A 365 3.52 -23.59 1.65
C ASN A 365 3.40 -24.78 0.68
N GLY A 366 4.47 -25.05 -0.07
CA GLY A 366 4.55 -26.15 -1.03
C GLY A 366 3.79 -25.93 -2.34
N LYS A 367 3.72 -26.99 -3.15
CA LYS A 367 3.15 -26.96 -4.51
C LYS A 367 1.60 -26.93 -4.44
N ASN A 368 1.01 -25.75 -4.61
CA ASN A 368 -0.41 -25.50 -4.93
C ASN A 368 -1.38 -25.27 -3.74
N ARG A 369 -0.91 -24.85 -2.57
CA ARG A 369 -1.80 -24.32 -1.53
C ARG A 369 -1.37 -22.90 -1.17
N SER A 370 -2.12 -21.92 -1.66
CA SER A 370 -2.10 -20.58 -1.10
C SER A 370 -2.85 -20.64 0.23
N SER A 371 -2.31 -19.98 1.25
CA SER A 371 -3.00 -19.67 2.50
C SER A 371 -3.04 -18.16 2.69
N ALA A 372 -3.95 -17.68 3.52
CA ALA A 372 -3.98 -16.30 3.96
C ALA A 372 -3.60 -16.25 5.44
N ARG A 373 -2.60 -15.44 5.79
CA ARG A 373 -2.14 -15.21 7.16
C ARG A 373 -2.63 -13.84 7.61
N ILE A 374 -3.34 -13.75 8.73
CA ILE A 374 -3.76 -12.47 9.31
C ILE A 374 -3.04 -12.22 10.64
N LEU A 375 -2.55 -10.99 10.78
CA LEU A 375 -1.95 -10.45 12.00
C LEU A 375 -2.76 -9.24 12.44
N GLN A 376 -3.30 -9.27 13.67
CA GLN A 376 -4.04 -8.17 14.26
C GLN A 376 -3.31 -7.62 15.46
N ILE A 377 -3.02 -6.31 15.43
CA ILE A 377 -2.36 -5.60 16.51
C ILE A 377 -3.41 -4.88 17.33
N ILE A 378 -3.55 -5.28 18.59
CA ILE A 378 -4.54 -4.75 19.51
C ILE A 378 -4.01 -3.44 20.12
N LYS A 379 -4.85 -2.42 20.14
CA LYS A 379 -4.48 -1.09 20.63
C LYS A 379 -4.14 -1.12 22.12
N GLY A 380 -2.95 -0.61 22.46
CA GLY A 380 -2.49 -0.47 23.85
C GLY A 380 -2.14 -1.79 24.54
N LYS A 381 -2.13 -2.91 23.81
CA LYS A 381 -1.69 -4.19 24.34
C LYS A 381 -0.17 -4.22 24.44
N ASP A 382 0.31 -4.59 25.62
CA ASP A 382 1.68 -5.07 25.78
C ASP A 382 1.71 -6.57 25.48
N TYR A 383 2.60 -7.01 24.61
CA TYR A 383 2.69 -8.41 24.24
C TYR A 383 3.73 -9.06 25.16
N GLU A 384 3.32 -10.04 25.96
CA GLU A 384 4.23 -10.90 26.74
C GLU A 384 4.63 -12.16 25.95
N SER A 385 3.89 -12.45 24.88
CA SER A 385 4.11 -13.56 23.96
C SER A 385 3.71 -13.14 22.56
N GLU A 386 4.27 -13.81 21.55
CA GLU A 386 3.99 -13.50 20.16
C GLU A 386 2.50 -13.73 19.81
N PRO A 387 1.85 -12.80 19.09
CA PRO A 387 0.57 -13.05 18.46
C PRO A 387 0.70 -14.14 17.39
N SER A 388 -0.20 -15.12 17.42
CA SER A 388 -0.28 -16.13 16.38
C SER A 388 -0.79 -15.53 15.07
N LEU A 389 -0.13 -15.87 13.95
CA LEU A 389 -0.66 -15.63 12.62
C LEU A 389 -1.81 -16.62 12.36
N LEU A 390 -3.04 -16.13 12.28
CA LEU A 390 -4.19 -16.98 12.00
C LEU A 390 -4.18 -17.34 10.51
N GLU A 391 -4.27 -18.63 10.20
CA GLU A 391 -4.29 -19.16 8.83
C GLU A 391 -5.73 -19.39 8.37
N PHE A 392 -6.07 -18.88 7.19
CA PHE A 392 -7.34 -19.15 6.52
C PHE A 392 -7.08 -19.65 5.09
N LYS A 393 -7.94 -20.56 4.61
CA LYS A 393 -7.87 -21.04 3.22
C LYS A 393 -8.42 -19.96 2.28
N PRO A 394 -7.66 -19.47 1.30
CA PRO A 394 -8.13 -18.50 0.33
C PRO A 394 -9.20 -19.11 -0.57
N PHE A 395 -10.03 -18.22 -1.13
CA PHE A 395 -11.19 -18.56 -1.93
C PHE A 395 -10.86 -19.04 -3.36
N SER A 396 -9.58 -19.10 -3.75
CA SER A 396 -9.16 -19.52 -5.10
C SER A 396 -8.08 -20.60 -5.08
N SER A 397 -8.06 -21.44 -6.12
CA SER A 397 -7.09 -22.51 -6.31
C SER A 397 -5.72 -22.05 -6.83
N GLY A 398 -5.55 -20.73 -7.04
CA GLY A 398 -4.35 -20.13 -7.62
C GLY A 398 -3.33 -19.63 -6.59
N SER A 399 -2.07 -19.48 -7.02
CA SER A 399 -1.02 -18.82 -6.25
C SER A 399 -1.24 -17.30 -6.32
N LEU A 400 -1.61 -16.71 -5.18
CA LEU A 400 -1.82 -15.28 -5.04
C LEU A 400 -0.49 -14.54 -5.07
N VAL A 401 -0.45 -13.39 -5.76
CA VAL A 401 0.70 -12.47 -5.74
C VAL A 401 0.69 -11.63 -4.47
N GLY A 402 -0.51 -11.33 -3.96
CA GLY A 402 -0.73 -10.53 -2.77
C GLY A 402 -2.02 -9.72 -2.87
N GLY A 403 -2.15 -8.74 -2.00
CA GLY A 403 -3.33 -7.89 -1.94
C GLY A 403 -3.07 -6.51 -1.35
N PHE A 404 -4.14 -5.72 -1.30
CA PHE A 404 -4.16 -4.38 -0.72
C PHE A 404 -5.52 -4.09 -0.09
N VAL A 405 -5.56 -3.12 0.84
CA VAL A 405 -6.81 -2.56 1.33
C VAL A 405 -7.10 -1.30 0.54
N TYR A 406 -8.26 -1.23 -0.10
CA TYR A 406 -8.63 -0.03 -0.84
C TYR A 406 -9.15 1.04 0.12
N ARG A 407 -8.36 2.10 0.28
CA ARG A 407 -8.74 3.34 0.98
C ARG A 407 -8.74 4.53 0.04
N GLY A 408 -8.87 4.25 -1.27
CA GLY A 408 -9.01 5.28 -2.29
C GLY A 408 -10.42 5.89 -2.24
N CYS A 409 -10.56 6.98 -2.97
CA CYS A 409 -11.79 7.79 -2.99
C CYS A 409 -12.62 7.63 -4.27
N GLN A 410 -12.00 7.08 -5.32
CA GLN A 410 -12.61 6.99 -6.64
C GLN A 410 -13.80 6.03 -6.61
N SER A 411 -13.70 4.92 -5.85
CA SER A 411 -14.73 3.89 -5.79
C SER A 411 -15.25 3.70 -4.36
N GLU A 412 -16.41 4.30 -4.08
CA GLU A 412 -17.10 4.13 -2.79
C GLU A 412 -17.40 2.65 -2.49
N ARG A 413 -17.78 1.87 -3.51
CA ARG A 413 -18.09 0.44 -3.37
C ARG A 413 -16.90 -0.44 -2.96
N LEU A 414 -15.67 0.03 -3.20
CA LEU A 414 -14.45 -0.71 -2.87
C LEU A 414 -13.85 -0.23 -1.53
N TYR A 415 -14.36 0.87 -0.96
CA TYR A 415 -13.79 1.47 0.23
C TYR A 415 -13.84 0.51 1.43
N GLY A 416 -12.66 0.18 1.95
CA GLY A 416 -12.47 -0.76 3.05
C GLY A 416 -12.42 -2.23 2.65
N SER A 417 -12.55 -2.56 1.35
CA SER A 417 -12.38 -3.93 0.86
C SER A 417 -10.91 -4.34 0.85
N TYR A 418 -10.67 -5.62 1.19
CA TYR A 418 -9.40 -6.30 1.01
C TYR A 418 -9.43 -6.96 -0.37
N VAL A 419 -8.55 -6.53 -1.26
CA VAL A 419 -8.52 -6.97 -2.66
C VAL A 419 -7.26 -7.77 -2.90
N PHE A 420 -7.40 -9.01 -3.36
CA PHE A 420 -6.28 -9.92 -3.64
C PHE A 420 -6.28 -10.34 -5.10
N GLY A 421 -5.09 -10.54 -5.65
CA GLY A 421 -4.91 -10.90 -7.06
C GLY A 421 -3.93 -12.05 -7.25
N ASP A 422 -4.20 -12.90 -8.24
CA ASP A 422 -3.23 -13.89 -8.72
C ASP A 422 -2.41 -13.37 -9.91
N ARG A 423 -1.46 -14.19 -10.38
CA ARG A 423 -0.56 -13.84 -11.48
C ARG A 423 -1.28 -13.69 -12.83
N ASN A 424 -2.47 -14.28 -12.99
CA ASN A 424 -3.25 -14.24 -14.23
C ASN A 424 -4.24 -13.06 -14.25
N GLY A 425 -4.34 -12.30 -13.16
CA GLY A 425 -5.24 -11.16 -13.03
C GLY A 425 -6.64 -11.51 -12.53
N TYR A 426 -6.84 -12.70 -11.97
CA TYR A 426 -8.06 -12.98 -11.21
C TYR A 426 -8.01 -12.22 -9.89
N VAL A 427 -9.02 -11.39 -9.66
CA VAL A 427 -9.13 -10.53 -8.47
C VAL A 427 -10.30 -11.00 -7.61
N LEU A 428 -10.08 -11.07 -6.30
CA LEU A 428 -11.06 -11.45 -5.28
C LEU A 428 -11.15 -10.41 -4.16
#